data_AF-C6X518-F1
#
_entry.id   AF-C6X518-F1
#
_cell.length_a   1.000
_cell.length_b   1.000
_cell.length_c   1.000
_cell.angle_alpha   90.00
_cell.angle_beta   90.00
_cell.angle_gamma   90.00
#
_symmetry.space_group_name_H-M   'P 1'
#
loop_
_entity.id
_entity.type
_entity.pdbx_description
1 polymer ?
#
loop_
_entity_poly.entity_id
_entity_poly.type
_entity_poly.pdbx_seq_one_letter_code
_entity_poly.pdbx_strand_id
1 'polypeptide(L)' 'MENSEIKTPRGMSVVIPGKTTTINHNLGTTDVIIALYNVATGNELNSGITVLDENSVMITTASGTPDQIRVVIMGF' A
#
# COMPACT_ATOMS: atom_id res chain seq x y z
N MET A 1 19.98 -19.97 19.30
CA MET A 1 19.49 -18.60 19.14
C MET A 1 19.50 -18.36 17.65
N GLU A 2 18.33 -18.40 17.00
CA GLU A 2 18.22 -18.12 15.58
C GLU A 2 18.64 -16.66 15.34
N ASN A 3 19.55 -16.48 14.39
CA ASN A 3 20.02 -15.18 13.97
C ASN A 3 18.86 -14.54 13.17
N SER A 4 17.97 -13.80 13.82
CA SER A 4 16.94 -13.04 13.10
C SER A 4 17.64 -11.92 12.35
N GLU A 5 18.01 -12.17 11.10
CA GLU A 5 18.49 -11.11 10.21
C GLU A 5 17.42 -10.01 10.19
N ILE A 6 17.77 -8.83 10.70
CA ILE A 6 16.90 -7.66 10.64
C ILE A 6 16.82 -7.28 9.16
N LYS A 7 15.78 -7.75 8.46
CA LYS A 7 15.50 -7.32 7.10
C LYS A 7 15.20 -5.83 7.14
N THR A 8 15.97 -5.05 6.39
CA THR A 8 15.74 -3.61 6.28
C THR A 8 14.41 -3.40 5.56
N PRO A 9 13.44 -2.68 6.16
CA PRO A 9 12.14 -2.46 5.53
C PRO A 9 12.33 -1.76 4.18
N ARG A 10 11.70 -2.31 3.15
CA ARG A 10 11.66 -1.72 1.81
C ARG A 10 10.30 -1.09 1.60
N GLY A 11 10.25 0.08 0.97
CA GLY A 11 9.00 0.80 0.81
C GLY A 11 8.82 1.46 -0.55
N MET A 12 7.56 1.63 -0.93
CA MET A 12 7.11 2.37 -2.09
C MET A 12 6.02 3.35 -1.68
N SER A 13 6.02 4.54 -2.27
CA SER A 13 4.91 5.48 -2.19
C SER A 13 4.48 5.87 -3.59
N VAL A 14 3.18 5.80 -3.86
CA VAL A 14 2.61 6.14 -5.18
C VAL A 14 1.31 6.91 -5.01
N VAL A 15 1.05 7.85 -5.92
CA VAL A 15 -0.26 8.51 -6.02
C VAL A 15 -1.07 7.80 -7.10
N ILE A 16 -2.27 7.35 -6.74
CA ILE A 16 -3.20 6.68 -7.65
C ILE A 16 -4.55 7.42 -7.66
N PRO A 17 -5.39 7.20 -8.67
CA PRO A 17 -6.76 7.69 -8.64
C PRO A 17 -7.56 7.06 -7.49
N GLY A 18 -8.55 7.78 -6.96
CA GLY A 18 -9.47 7.33 -5.91
C GLY A 18 -10.47 6.23 -6.30
N LYS A 19 -10.06 5.31 -7.16
CA LYS A 19 -10.86 4.17 -7.64
C LYS A 19 -10.04 2.89 -7.49
N THR A 20 -10.72 1.74 -7.59
CA THR A 20 -10.05 0.45 -7.52
C THR A 20 -8.86 0.38 -8.48
N THR A 21 -7.69 0.08 -7.93
CA THR A 21 -6.41 0.12 -8.65
C THR A 21 -5.49 -0.98 -8.14
N THR A 22 -4.83 -1.67 -9.06
CA THR A 22 -3.74 -2.60 -8.74
C THR A 22 -2.41 -1.87 -8.77
N ILE A 23 -1.59 -2.06 -7.73
CA ILE A 23 -0.25 -1.49 -7.59
C ILE A 23 0.76 -2.63 -7.61
N ASN A 24 1.74 -2.55 -8.51
CA ASN A 24 2.92 -3.40 -8.47
C ASN A 24 4.01 -2.70 -7.64
N HIS A 25 4.28 -3.21 -6.43
CA HIS A 25 5.27 -2.68 -5.50
C HIS A 25 6.65 -3.36 -5.62
N ASN A 26 6.77 -4.51 -6.29
CA ASN A 26 8.04 -5.22 -6.52
C ASN A 26 8.89 -5.44 -5.25
N LEU A 27 8.25 -5.73 -4.11
CA LEU A 27 8.97 -5.92 -2.84
C LEU A 27 9.39 -7.38 -2.60
N GLY A 28 8.85 -8.34 -3.36
CA GLY A 28 9.16 -9.77 -3.22
C GLY A 28 8.69 -10.37 -1.89
N THR A 29 7.58 -9.86 -1.33
CA THR A 29 7.00 -10.31 -0.07
C THR A 29 5.51 -10.00 -0.03
N THR A 30 4.73 -10.88 0.59
CA THR A 30 3.31 -10.63 0.92
C THR A 30 3.13 -10.05 2.32
N ASP A 31 4.19 -10.03 3.14
CA ASP A 31 4.20 -9.41 4.46
C ASP A 31 4.40 -7.89 4.29
N VAL A 32 3.28 -7.20 4.11
CA VAL A 32 3.25 -5.77 3.81
C VAL A 32 2.34 -4.97 4.74
N ILE A 33 2.79 -3.77 5.10
CA ILE A 33 1.99 -2.73 5.75
C ILE A 33 1.62 -1.69 4.69
N ILE A 34 0.33 -1.38 4.61
CA ILE A 34 -0.19 -0.45 3.61
C ILE A 34 -1.00 0.64 4.30
N ALA A 35 -0.67 1.89 4.01
CA ALA A 35 -1.37 3.07 4.51
C ALA A 35 -1.80 3.97 3.34
N LEU A 36 -2.99 4.55 3.44
CA LEU A 36 -3.58 5.38 2.40
C LEU A 36 -3.88 6.77 2.93
N TYR A 37 -3.61 7.79 2.14
CA TYR A 37 -3.82 9.17 2.54
C TYR A 37 -4.51 9.96 1.44
N ASN A 38 -5.40 10.85 1.83
CA ASN A 38 -5.89 11.90 0.94
C ASN A 38 -4.73 12.85 0.61
N VAL A 39 -4.43 13.03 -0.68
CA VAL A 39 -3.31 13.88 -1.12
C VAL A 39 -3.52 15.35 -0.74
N ALA A 40 -4.77 15.83 -0.75
CA ALA A 40 -5.10 17.23 -0.49
C ALA A 40 -5.08 17.57 1.01
N THR A 41 -5.52 16.67 1.88
CA THR A 41 -5.67 16.95 3.32
C THR A 41 -4.65 16.26 4.20
N GLY A 42 -3.97 15.23 3.70
CA GLY A 42 -3.07 14.38 4.50
C GLY A 42 -3.78 13.42 5.45
N ASN A 43 -5.12 13.40 5.47
CA ASN A 43 -5.87 12.48 6.33
C ASN A 43 -5.72 11.05 5.85
N GLU A 44 -5.57 10.12 6.78
CA GLU A 44 -5.59 8.70 6.49
C GLU A 44 -6.98 8.27 6.01
N LEU A 45 -7.00 7.33 5.06
CA LEU A 45 -8.20 6.80 4.45
C LEU A 45 -8.35 5.32 4.78
N ASN A 46 -9.59 4.90 5.02
CA ASN A 46 -9.92 3.49 5.08
C ASN A 46 -10.21 2.98 3.66
N SER A 47 -9.64 1.82 3.31
CA SER A 47 -9.85 1.17 2.02
C SER A 47 -9.77 -0.34 2.18
N GLY A 48 -10.45 -1.08 1.32
CA GLY A 48 -10.22 -2.52 1.22
C GLY A 48 -8.89 -2.77 0.52
N ILE A 49 -8.00 -3.52 1.16
CA ILE A 49 -6.71 -3.90 0.61
C ILE A 49 -6.74 -5.41 0.38
N THR A 50 -6.24 -5.86 -0.77
CA THR A 50 -6.09 -7.28 -1.08
C THR A 50 -4.69 -7.53 -1.62
N VAL A 51 -3.90 -8.35 -0.93
CA VAL A 51 -2.61 -8.81 -1.45
C VAL A 51 -2.88 -9.85 -2.53
N LEU A 52 -2.40 -9.62 -3.75
CA LEU A 52 -2.62 -10.52 -4.88
C LEU A 52 -1.49 -11.56 -4.99
N ASP A 53 -0.25 -11.08 -4.87
CA ASP A 53 0.98 -11.88 -4.88
C ASP A 53 2.13 -11.14 -4.17
N GLU A 54 3.34 -11.69 -4.20
CA GLU A 54 4.54 -11.13 -3.55
C GLU A 54 4.97 -9.75 -4.07
N ASN A 55 4.40 -9.28 -5.18
CA ASN A 55 4.80 -8.03 -5.81
C ASN A 55 3.63 -7.06 -6.02
N SER A 56 2.39 -7.49 -5.79
CA SER A 56 1.24 -6.67 -6.13
C SER A 56 0.10 -6.73 -5.12
N VAL A 57 -0.55 -5.58 -4.98
CA VAL A 57 -1.75 -5.39 -4.16
C VAL A 57 -2.83 -4.68 -4.93
N MET A 58 -4.08 -5.00 -4.63
CA MET A 58 -5.25 -4.29 -5.10
C MET A 58 -5.79 -3.41 -3.99
N ILE A 59 -5.99 -2.14 -4.31
CA ILE A 59 -6.69 -1.17 -3.47
C ILE A 59 -8.12 -1.05 -3.98
N THR A 60 -9.09 -1.21 -3.10
CA THR A 60 -10.52 -0.99 -3.36
C THR A 60 -11.00 0.18 -2.52
N THR A 61 -11.56 1.18 -3.19
CA THR A 61 -11.98 2.43 -2.56
C THR A 61 -13.50 2.49 -2.45
N ALA A 62 -14.01 3.09 -1.38
CA ALA A 62 -15.45 3.29 -1.18
C ALA A 62 -15.95 4.52 -1.98
N SER A 63 -17.26 4.66 -2.10
CA SER A 63 -17.86 5.89 -2.62
C SER A 63 -17.47 7.10 -1.77
N GLY A 64 -17.17 8.24 -2.41
CA GLY A 64 -16.70 9.45 -1.73
C GLY A 64 -15.19 9.49 -1.46
N THR A 65 -14.42 8.54 -1.98
CA THR A 65 -12.95 8.61 -1.96
C THR A 65 -12.46 9.82 -2.78
N PRO A 66 -11.45 10.57 -2.31
CA PRO A 66 -10.87 11.70 -3.06
C PRO A 66 -10.33 11.27 -4.43
N ASP A 67 -10.33 12.18 -5.41
CA ASP A 67 -9.86 11.90 -6.77
C ASP A 67 -8.43 11.33 -6.83
N GLN A 68 -7.59 11.74 -5.88
CA GLN A 68 -6.23 11.25 -5.73
C GLN A 68 -5.94 10.85 -4.30
N ILE A 69 -5.30 9.69 -4.17
CA ILE A 69 -4.87 9.12 -2.90
C ILE A 69 -3.40 8.73 -3.00
N ARG A 70 -2.66 8.91 -1.91
CA ARG A 70 -1.29 8.40 -1.76
C ARG A 70 -1.36 7.06 -1.06
N VAL A 71 -0.71 6.06 -1.62
CA VAL A 71 -0.56 4.73 -1.03
C VAL A 71 0.90 4.55 -0.65
N VAL A 72 1.15 4.23 0.61
CA VAL A 72 2.46 3.87 1.15
C VAL A 72 2.44 2.39 1.43
N ILE A 73 3.39 1.64 0.86
CA ILE A 73 3.54 0.20 1.00
C ILE A 73 4.92 -0.07 1.58
N MET A 74 5.00 -0.82 2.67
CA MET A 74 6.26 -1.27 3.27
C MET A 74 6.24 -2.79 3.39
N GLY A 75 7.34 -3.46 3.07
CA GLY A 75 7.47 -4.91 3.15
C GLY A 75 8.62 -5.36 4.05
N PHE A 76 8.46 -6.56 4.63
CA PHE A 76 9.40 -7.23 5.53
C PHE A 76 9.80 -8.62 5.03
#